data_AF-A0A060BQX5-F1
#
_entry.id   AF-A0A060BQX5-F1
#
_cell.length_a   1.000
_cell.length_b   1.000
_cell.length_c   1.000
_cell.angle_alpha   90.00
_cell.angle_beta   90.00
_cell.angle_gamma   90.00
#
_symmetry.space_group_name_H-M   'P 1'
#
loop_
_entity.id
_entity.type
_entity.pdbx_description
1 polymer ?
#
loop_
_entity_poly.entity_id
_entity_poly.type
_entity_poly.pdbx_seq_one_letter_code
_entity_poly.pdbx_strand_id
1 'polypeptide(L)'
;RQFARLGRGLLEIRQLRRLPRRELPPRATPPLRDALAKSGRAIVYSICEWGNQAPWTWAPAVGNLWRTTQDITPRWRSDQPANHYPQGILDILDQQAALSHASHPGAWNDPDMLEVGNGYLNDDENRAHFSLWALLNAPLIAGNDLRHMS
;
A
#
# COMPACT_ATOMS: atom_id res chain seq x y z
N ARG A 1 8.69 8.09 18.87
CA ARG A 1 8.85 9.36 19.65
C ARG A 1 9.15 10.57 18.76
N GLN A 2 10.20 10.57 17.94
CA GLN A 2 10.51 11.72 17.08
C GLN A 2 9.38 12.07 16.09
N PHE A 3 8.78 11.08 15.42
CA PHE A 3 7.64 11.32 14.52
C PHE A 3 6.43 11.95 15.24
N ALA A 4 6.13 11.51 16.47
CA ALA A 4 5.07 12.11 17.28
C ALA A 4 5.38 13.56 17.67
N ARG A 5 6.63 13.85 18.06
CA ARG A 5 7.10 15.22 18.35
C ARG A 5 6.97 16.14 17.14
N LEU A 6 7.21 15.60 15.94
CA LEU A 6 7.03 16.32 14.67
C LEU A 6 5.57 16.37 14.19
N GLY A 7 4.61 15.91 14.99
CA GLY A 7 3.19 15.96 14.66
C GLY A 7 2.74 15.02 13.53
N ARG A 8 3.55 14.03 13.14
CA ARG A 8 3.20 13.09 12.04
C ARG A 8 1.92 12.30 12.39
N GLY A 9 1.04 12.12 11.41
CA GLY A 9 -0.22 11.36 11.54
C GLY A 9 -0.21 10.00 10.82
N LEU A 10 0.76 9.78 9.94
CA LEU A 10 0.96 8.53 9.21
C LEU A 10 2.46 8.22 9.13
N LEU A 11 2.81 6.94 9.21
CA LEU A 11 4.15 6.44 8.96
C LEU A 11 4.06 5.22 8.03
N GLU A 12 4.74 5.28 6.89
CA GLU A 12 5.00 4.12 6.05
C GLU A 12 6.38 3.54 6.36
N ILE A 13 6.45 2.23 6.60
CA ILE A 13 7.72 1.51 6.69
C ILE A 13 7.95 0.68 5.43
N ARG A 14 9.05 0.94 4.74
CA ARG A 14 9.43 0.20 3.53
C ARG A 14 10.51 -0.82 3.85
N GLN A 15 10.33 -2.07 3.40
CA GLN A 15 11.44 -3.01 3.34
C GLN A 15 12.45 -2.52 2.30
N LEU A 16 13.68 -2.24 2.70
CA LEU A 16 14.72 -1.88 1.75
C LEU A 16 15.16 -3.11 0.95
N ARG A 17 15.27 -2.98 -0.38
CA ARG A 17 15.72 -4.07 -1.29
C ARG A 17 17.09 -4.65 -0.95
N ARG A 18 17.90 -3.94 -0.14
CA ARG A 18 19.25 -4.35 0.28
C ARG A 18 19.28 -5.33 1.45
N LEU A 19 18.14 -5.58 2.09
CA LEU A 19 18.06 -6.52 3.20
C LEU A 19 17.47 -7.86 2.70
N PRO A 20 17.94 -9.01 3.22
CA PRO A 20 17.46 -10.31 2.77
C PRO A 20 15.93 -10.35 2.79
N ARG A 21 15.32 -10.85 1.70
CA ARG A 21 13.86 -10.85 1.49
C ARG A 21 13.05 -11.46 2.65
N ARG A 22 13.67 -12.27 3.51
CA ARG A 22 13.01 -13.20 4.43
C ARG A 22 12.84 -12.76 5.88
N GLU A 23 13.40 -11.64 6.36
CA GLU A 23 13.54 -11.51 7.83
C GLU A 23 12.99 -10.26 8.51
N LEU A 24 12.59 -9.22 7.78
CA LEU A 24 12.40 -7.92 8.43
C LEU A 24 10.97 -7.49 8.69
N PRO A 25 10.00 -7.60 7.75
CA PRO A 25 8.68 -7.02 8.01
C PRO A 25 7.95 -7.70 9.18
N PRO A 26 7.76 -9.03 9.24
CA PRO A 26 7.02 -9.62 10.36
C PRO A 26 7.74 -9.47 11.72
N ARG A 27 9.07 -9.38 11.73
CA ARG A 27 9.86 -9.25 12.97
C ARG A 27 10.03 -7.81 13.45
N ALA A 28 10.20 -6.85 12.53
CA ALA A 28 10.41 -5.44 12.85
C ALA A 28 9.11 -4.65 13.00
N THR A 29 8.00 -5.12 12.41
CA THR A 29 6.74 -4.40 12.47
C THR A 29 6.11 -4.36 13.88
N PRO A 30 6.13 -5.43 14.72
CA PRO A 30 5.57 -5.36 16.07
C PRO A 30 6.33 -4.41 17.02
N PRO A 31 7.68 -4.42 17.09
CA PRO A 31 8.41 -3.44 17.89
C PRO A 31 8.12 -1.99 17.48
N LEU A 32 7.98 -1.71 16.17
CA LEU A 32 7.65 -0.37 15.71
C LEU A 32 6.21 0.01 16.04
N ARG A 33 5.24 -0.89 15.89
CA ARG A 33 3.86 -0.69 16.37
C ARG A 33 3.84 -0.28 17.84
N ASP A 34 4.57 -1.01 18.69
CA ASP A 34 4.63 -0.71 20.12
C ASP A 34 5.29 0.64 20.40
N ALA A 35 6.31 1.01 19.62
CA ALA A 35 6.96 2.32 19.73
C ALA A 35 6.06 3.48 19.27
N LEU A 36 5.20 3.26 18.27
CA LEU A 36 4.17 4.20 17.84
C LEU A 36 3.08 4.35 18.90
N ALA A 37 2.58 3.25 19.46
CA ALA A 37 1.60 3.26 20.54
C ALA A 37 2.12 4.00 21.79
N LYS A 38 3.37 3.73 22.19
CA LYS A 38 4.06 4.42 23.31
C LYS A 38 4.41 5.88 23.01
N SER A 39 4.18 6.38 21.80
CA SER A 39 4.52 7.75 21.44
C SER A 39 3.53 8.80 21.96
N GLY A 40 2.34 8.36 22.42
CA GLY A 40 1.28 9.25 22.90
C GLY A 40 0.51 9.96 21.79
N ARG A 41 0.72 9.58 20.52
CA ARG A 41 0.01 10.11 19.35
C ARG A 41 -0.54 8.98 18.50
N ALA A 42 -1.78 9.11 18.06
CA ALA A 42 -2.34 8.23 17.04
C ALA A 42 -1.61 8.47 15.71
N ILE A 43 -0.90 7.46 15.23
CA ILE A 43 -0.16 7.49 13.97
C ILE A 43 -0.59 6.25 13.18
N VAL A 44 -1.17 6.47 11.99
CA VAL A 44 -1.52 5.40 11.06
C VAL A 44 -0.24 4.67 10.66
N TYR A 45 -0.26 3.35 10.75
CA TYR A 45 0.89 2.52 10.42
C TYR A 45 0.70 1.78 9.09
N SER A 46 1.41 2.24 8.06
CA SER A 46 1.45 1.62 6.72
C SER A 46 2.68 0.73 6.57
N ILE A 47 2.47 -0.50 6.12
CA ILE A 47 3.51 -1.52 5.95
C ILE A 47 3.76 -1.76 4.47
N CYS A 48 4.97 -1.47 3.99
CA CYS A 48 5.36 -1.61 2.60
C CYS A 48 6.47 -2.67 2.43
N GLU A 49 6.06 -3.92 2.25
CA GLU A 49 6.97 -5.03 1.91
C GLU A 49 6.59 -5.74 0.61
N TRP A 50 5.73 -5.08 -0.19
CA TRP A 50 5.31 -5.50 -1.53
C TRP A 50 4.60 -6.86 -1.61
N GLY A 51 3.92 -7.30 -0.54
CA GLY A 51 3.23 -8.59 -0.52
C GLY A 51 4.15 -9.81 -0.47
N ASN A 52 5.46 -9.65 -0.33
CA ASN A 52 6.43 -10.74 -0.46
C ASN A 52 6.28 -11.81 0.64
N GLN A 53 5.82 -11.41 1.82
CA GLN A 53 5.60 -12.31 2.96
C GLN A 53 4.12 -12.45 3.32
N ALA A 54 3.22 -12.31 2.33
CA ALA A 54 1.78 -12.47 2.50
C ALA A 54 1.22 -11.67 3.70
N PRO A 55 1.35 -10.33 3.70
CA PRO A 55 1.02 -9.47 4.84
C PRO A 55 -0.44 -9.55 5.25
N TRP A 56 -1.35 -9.89 4.33
CA TRP A 56 -2.74 -10.21 4.63
C TRP A 56 -2.93 -11.32 5.69
N THR A 57 -1.91 -12.15 5.95
CA THR A 57 -1.96 -13.21 6.98
C THR A 57 -1.52 -12.78 8.38
N TRP A 58 -0.85 -11.63 8.54
CA TRP A 58 -0.25 -11.22 9.82
C TRP A 58 -0.33 -9.71 10.12
N ALA A 59 -0.34 -8.86 9.10
CA ALA A 59 -0.37 -7.41 9.23
C ALA A 59 -1.66 -6.85 9.89
N PRO A 60 -2.85 -7.47 9.80
CA PRO A 60 -4.04 -6.99 10.53
C PRO A 60 -3.84 -6.86 12.05
N ALA A 61 -2.97 -7.68 12.65
CA ALA A 61 -2.66 -7.62 14.08
C ALA A 61 -1.60 -6.56 14.44
N VAL A 62 -1.01 -5.89 13.44
CA VAL A 62 0.20 -5.07 13.60
C VAL A 62 0.04 -3.66 13.05
N GLY A 63 -0.45 -3.49 11.83
CA GLY A 63 -0.58 -2.23 11.12
C GLY A 63 -2.01 -1.89 10.75
N ASN A 64 -2.19 -0.74 10.11
CA ASN A 64 -3.50 -0.27 9.64
C ASN A 64 -3.71 -0.52 8.15
N LEU A 65 -2.64 -0.59 7.38
CA LEU A 65 -2.67 -0.92 5.96
C LEU A 65 -1.35 -1.59 5.55
N TRP A 66 -1.39 -2.42 4.50
CA TRP A 66 -0.20 -3.13 4.00
C TRP A 66 -0.21 -3.32 2.49
N ARG A 67 0.94 -3.02 1.86
CA ARG A 67 1.14 -3.22 0.43
C ARG A 67 1.06 -4.70 0.09
N THR A 68 0.24 -5.02 -0.91
CA THR A 68 -0.07 -6.40 -1.32
C THR A 68 0.68 -6.85 -2.57
N THR A 69 1.27 -5.93 -3.32
CA THR A 69 2.03 -6.19 -4.56
C THR A 69 3.25 -5.27 -4.68
N GLN A 70 4.12 -5.54 -5.66
CA GLN A 70 5.12 -4.60 -6.17
C GLN A 70 4.50 -3.29 -6.65
N ASP A 71 5.37 -2.28 -6.81
CA ASP A 71 4.97 -0.90 -7.11
C ASP A 71 4.17 -0.80 -8.42
N ILE A 72 3.08 -0.03 -8.36
CA ILE A 72 2.20 0.25 -9.49
C ILE A 72 2.93 1.08 -10.55
N THR A 73 2.48 0.96 -11.80
CA THR A 73 2.87 1.85 -12.91
C THR A 73 1.61 2.35 -13.60
N PRO A 74 1.60 3.55 -14.22
CA PRO A 74 0.42 4.09 -14.87
C PRO A 74 0.21 3.42 -16.25
N ARG A 75 0.00 2.10 -16.23
CA ARG A 75 -0.37 1.26 -17.37
C ARG A 75 -1.55 0.41 -16.97
N TRP A 76 -2.46 0.19 -17.90
CA TRP A 76 -3.61 -0.70 -17.67
C TRP A 76 -3.17 -2.14 -17.37
N ARG A 77 -2.19 -2.65 -18.13
CA ARG A 77 -1.44 -3.89 -17.87
C ARG A 77 0.05 -3.68 -18.11
N SER A 78 0.89 -4.41 -17.40
CA SER A 78 2.36 -4.33 -17.46
C SER A 78 3.04 -5.57 -18.05
N ASP A 79 2.26 -6.62 -18.36
CA ASP A 79 2.72 -7.95 -18.80
C ASP A 79 3.75 -8.62 -17.86
N GLN A 80 3.89 -8.11 -16.64
CA GLN A 80 4.75 -8.71 -15.63
C GLN A 80 4.06 -9.91 -14.98
N PRO A 81 4.82 -10.94 -14.56
CA PRO A 81 4.27 -11.98 -13.72
C PRO A 81 3.72 -11.41 -12.40
N ALA A 82 2.86 -12.17 -11.73
CA ALA A 82 2.32 -11.79 -10.43
C ALA A 82 3.44 -11.35 -9.47
N ASN A 83 3.20 -10.23 -8.80
CA ASN A 83 4.09 -9.58 -7.84
C ASN A 83 5.52 -9.28 -8.34
N HIS A 84 5.69 -8.96 -9.63
CA HIS A 84 6.96 -8.50 -10.20
C HIS A 84 6.93 -7.01 -10.56
N TYR A 85 7.99 -6.29 -10.27
CA TYR A 85 8.03 -4.86 -10.58
C TYR A 85 8.23 -4.62 -12.09
N PRO A 86 7.49 -3.69 -12.72
CA PRO A 86 6.34 -2.94 -12.20
C PRO A 86 5.00 -3.68 -12.36
N GLN A 87 3.94 -3.26 -11.67
CA GLN A 87 2.60 -3.86 -11.81
C GLN A 87 1.61 -2.87 -12.42
N GLY A 88 0.85 -3.29 -13.44
CA GLY A 88 -0.25 -2.49 -14.00
C GLY A 88 -1.52 -2.59 -13.17
N ILE A 89 -2.52 -1.76 -13.49
CA ILE A 89 -3.79 -1.68 -12.74
C ILE A 89 -4.51 -3.02 -12.68
N LEU A 90 -4.69 -3.68 -13.83
CA LEU A 90 -5.36 -4.99 -13.86
C LEU A 90 -4.51 -6.10 -13.26
N ASP A 91 -3.18 -6.02 -13.36
CA ASP A 91 -2.29 -7.02 -12.77
C ASP A 91 -2.42 -7.02 -11.24
N ILE A 92 -2.54 -5.84 -10.64
CA ILE A 92 -2.78 -5.68 -9.20
C ILE A 92 -4.19 -6.15 -8.84
N LEU A 93 -5.21 -5.76 -9.61
CA LEU A 93 -6.60 -6.16 -9.38
C LEU A 93 -6.75 -7.69 -9.36
N ASP A 94 -6.13 -8.39 -10.31
CA ASP A 94 -6.14 -9.86 -10.41
C ASP A 94 -5.58 -10.50 -9.12
N GLN A 95 -4.62 -9.86 -8.44
CA GLN A 95 -4.04 -10.32 -7.18
C GLN A 95 -4.86 -9.91 -5.93
N GLN A 96 -5.73 -8.89 -6.01
CA GLN A 96 -6.58 -8.48 -4.89
C GLN A 96 -7.78 -9.41 -4.67
N ALA A 97 -8.23 -10.11 -5.71
CA ALA A 97 -9.49 -10.86 -5.69
C ALA A 97 -9.63 -11.85 -4.51
N ALA A 98 -8.53 -12.46 -4.07
CA ALA A 98 -8.52 -13.44 -2.98
C ALA A 98 -8.29 -12.82 -1.59
N LEU A 99 -8.01 -11.52 -1.48
CA LEU A 99 -7.50 -10.90 -0.25
C LEU A 99 -8.57 -10.18 0.59
N SER A 100 -9.82 -10.12 0.11
CA SER A 100 -10.91 -9.39 0.76
C SER A 100 -11.15 -9.81 2.22
N HIS A 101 -10.92 -11.08 2.55
CA HIS A 101 -11.07 -11.63 3.90
C HIS A 101 -10.13 -11.00 4.96
N ALA A 102 -9.02 -10.40 4.53
CA ALA A 102 -8.07 -9.73 5.42
C ALA A 102 -8.37 -8.24 5.63
N SER A 103 -9.33 -7.69 4.88
CA SER A 103 -9.68 -6.26 4.91
C SER A 103 -10.91 -6.02 5.79
N HIS A 104 -10.79 -5.16 6.78
CA HIS A 104 -11.88 -4.78 7.69
C HIS A 104 -11.60 -3.40 8.31
N PRO A 105 -12.58 -2.76 9.00
CA PRO A 105 -12.35 -1.47 9.63
C PRO A 105 -11.06 -1.43 10.47
N GLY A 106 -10.15 -0.54 10.09
CA GLY A 106 -8.85 -0.34 10.74
C GLY A 106 -7.69 -1.17 10.19
N ALA A 107 -7.93 -2.05 9.19
CA ALA A 107 -6.96 -2.96 8.60
C ALA A 107 -7.23 -3.15 7.10
N TRP A 108 -6.42 -2.55 6.23
CA TRP A 108 -6.70 -2.43 4.80
C TRP A 108 -5.62 -3.07 3.92
N ASN A 109 -6.04 -3.82 2.90
CA ASN A 109 -5.16 -4.17 1.80
C ASN A 109 -4.82 -2.89 1.02
N ASP A 110 -3.54 -2.66 0.77
CA ASP A 110 -3.04 -1.52 0.00
C ASP A 110 -2.55 -2.02 -1.38
N PRO A 111 -3.29 -1.73 -2.47
CA PRO A 111 -2.89 -2.01 -3.84
C PRO A 111 -2.03 -0.91 -4.46
N ASP A 112 -1.39 -0.06 -3.63
CA ASP A 112 -0.56 1.09 -4.01
C ASP A 112 -1.35 2.35 -4.40
N MET A 113 -0.60 3.45 -4.58
CA MET A 113 -1.14 4.79 -4.83
C MET A 113 -1.94 4.89 -6.15
N LEU A 114 -2.78 5.93 -6.23
CA LEU A 114 -3.53 6.26 -7.43
C LEU A 114 -2.63 6.90 -8.50
N GLU A 115 -2.60 6.29 -9.69
CA GLU A 115 -1.96 6.81 -10.90
C GLU A 115 -2.85 7.78 -11.70
N VAL A 116 -4.00 8.16 -11.13
CA VAL A 116 -5.00 9.02 -11.77
C VAL A 116 -4.40 10.38 -12.10
N GLY A 117 -4.47 10.79 -13.36
CA GLY A 117 -3.99 12.10 -13.79
C GLY A 117 -2.47 12.18 -14.03
N ASN A 118 -1.74 11.06 -14.03
CA ASN A 118 -0.33 11.03 -14.41
C ASN A 118 -0.06 11.05 -15.93
N GLY A 119 -1.12 11.12 -16.75
CA GLY A 119 -1.03 11.37 -18.20
C GLY A 119 -0.74 10.16 -19.08
N TYR A 120 -0.63 8.96 -18.51
CA TYR A 120 -0.38 7.72 -19.27
C TYR A 120 -1.62 6.83 -19.45
N LEU A 121 -2.69 7.11 -18.70
CA LEU A 121 -3.98 6.41 -18.77
C LEU A 121 -5.01 7.32 -19.46
N ASN A 122 -5.90 6.73 -20.25
CA ASN A 122 -7.04 7.47 -20.80
C ASN A 122 -8.11 7.73 -19.72
N ASP A 123 -9.07 8.60 -19.99
CA ASP A 123 -10.08 9.00 -19.01
C ASP A 123 -10.91 7.82 -18.44
N ASP A 124 -11.21 6.82 -19.27
CA ASP A 124 -11.99 5.66 -18.84
C ASP A 124 -11.15 4.74 -17.95
N GLU A 125 -9.86 4.56 -18.29
CA GLU A 125 -8.90 3.86 -17.43
C GLU A 125 -8.70 4.59 -16.09
N ASN A 126 -8.60 5.93 -16.10
CA ASN A 126 -8.52 6.74 -14.88
C ASN A 126 -9.78 6.55 -14.00
N ARG A 127 -10.97 6.64 -14.60
CA ARG A 127 -12.25 6.45 -13.89
C ARG A 127 -12.38 5.03 -13.34
N ALA A 128 -11.99 4.03 -14.13
CA ALA A 128 -12.03 2.63 -13.71
C ALA A 128 -11.03 2.36 -12.58
N HIS A 129 -9.79 2.84 -12.70
CA HIS A 129 -8.75 2.72 -11.68
C HIS A 129 -9.23 3.24 -10.32
N PHE A 130 -9.71 4.49 -10.28
CA PHE A 130 -10.23 5.10 -9.06
C PHE A 130 -11.41 4.30 -8.48
N SER A 131 -12.37 3.93 -9.32
CA SER A 131 -13.57 3.20 -8.90
C SER A 131 -13.24 1.81 -8.33
N LEU A 132 -12.29 1.11 -8.93
CA LEU A 132 -11.84 -0.21 -8.47
C LEU A 132 -11.12 -0.11 -7.12
N TRP A 133 -10.24 0.87 -6.93
CA TRP A 133 -9.58 1.09 -5.65
C TRP A 133 -10.60 1.41 -4.54
N ALA A 134 -11.60 2.26 -4.85
CA ALA A 134 -12.68 2.55 -3.92
C ALA A 134 -13.50 1.30 -3.58
N LEU A 135 -13.84 0.46 -4.57
CA LEU A 135 -14.59 -0.78 -4.40
C LEU A 135 -13.83 -1.80 -3.52
N LEU A 136 -12.51 -1.88 -3.67
CA LEU A 136 -11.63 -2.75 -2.88
C LEU A 136 -11.45 -2.28 -1.44
N ASN A 137 -12.00 -1.11 -1.08
CA ASN A 137 -11.76 -0.44 0.19
C ASN A 137 -10.27 -0.16 0.42
N ALA A 138 -9.57 0.20 -0.66
CA ALA A 138 -8.16 0.52 -0.63
C ALA A 138 -7.91 1.94 -0.06
N PRO A 139 -6.69 2.21 0.47
CA PRO A 139 -6.23 3.56 0.72
C PRO A 139 -6.24 4.38 -0.59
N LEU A 140 -6.97 5.50 -0.61
CA LEU A 140 -7.02 6.42 -1.76
C LEU A 140 -5.96 7.51 -1.62
N ILE A 141 -4.70 7.15 -1.88
CA ILE A 141 -3.55 8.07 -1.81
C ILE A 141 -3.23 8.56 -3.21
N ALA A 142 -3.31 9.89 -3.43
CA ALA A 142 -3.01 10.49 -4.72
C ALA A 142 -1.51 10.37 -5.05
N GLY A 143 -1.18 9.77 -6.19
CA GLY A 143 0.19 9.61 -6.70
C GLY A 143 0.57 10.62 -7.78
N ASN A 144 -0.23 11.66 -7.98
CA ASN A 144 -0.08 12.66 -9.04
C ASN A 144 0.35 14.05 -8.51
N ASP A 145 0.73 14.95 -9.42
CA ASP A 145 1.01 16.35 -9.06
C ASP A 145 -0.29 17.13 -8.85
N LEU A 146 -0.70 17.27 -7.58
CA LEU A 146 -1.90 18.01 -7.20
C LEU A 146 -1.91 19.49 -7.62
N ARG A 147 -0.75 20.07 -7.97
CA ARG A 147 -0.66 21.46 -8.46
C ARG A 147 -1.10 21.59 -9.92
N HIS A 148 -1.16 20.48 -10.65
CA HIS A 148 -1.47 20.40 -12.06
C HIS A 148 -2.43 19.23 -12.32
N MET A 149 -3.70 19.40 -11.94
CA MET A 149 -4.76 18.43 -12.20
C MET A 149 -5.68 18.92 -13.31
N SER A 150 -6.14 18.01 -14.16
CA SER A 150 -7.09 18.26 -15.26
C SER A 150 -8.21 17.22 -15.25
#